data_AF-A0A1G2CTJ4-F1
#
_entry.id   AF-A0A1G2CTJ4-F1
#
_cell.length_a   1.000
_cell.length_b   1.000
_cell.length_c   1.000
_cell.angle_alpha   90.00
_cell.angle_beta   90.00
_cell.angle_gamma   90.00
#
_symmetry.space_group_name_H-M   'P 1'
#
loop_
_entity.id
_entity.type
_entity.pdbx_description
1 polymer ?
#
loop_
_entity_poly.entity_id
_entity_poly.type
_entity_poly.pdbx_seq_one_letter_code
_entity_poly.pdbx_strand_id
1 'polypeptide(L)'
;MEKEELYSIHMTKNPFLNAISATVYISLVATLMYYGPEHIGPADSVIIPIAMLSLLVFSVAVMGFIFFYQPMQIYFDGDKKGGVKFFLKTLLTFGAVTFLIFVFMWICFRIGLSNSYKNATYKIDGVKVELVNGVSEKEVTPGSAAKITTKYFGNEAKGDLNGDGTEDTAFLLTQDGSGSGTFYYVVVALKMKGGYRGTNAILLGDRIAPQTTEINGVEIVVNYAERSVGEPMTARPSVGVSKYLIISEDRLIVTK
;
A
#
# COMPACT_ATOMS: atom_id res chain seq x y z
N MET A 1 15.03 -53.12 20.64
CA MET A 1 13.91 -52.31 20.13
C MET A 1 13.97 -50.91 20.76
N GLU A 2 15.09 -50.18 20.62
CA GLU A 2 15.27 -48.90 21.36
C GLU A 2 15.95 -47.82 20.49
N LYS A 3 16.36 -48.13 19.26
CA LYS A 3 17.06 -47.19 18.37
C LYS A 3 16.19 -46.56 17.28
N GLU A 4 14.95 -47.02 17.08
CA GLU A 4 14.05 -46.46 16.05
C GLU A 4 13.20 -45.28 16.54
N GLU A 5 13.02 -45.08 17.85
CA GLU A 5 12.25 -43.93 18.37
C GLU A 5 13.03 -42.61 18.37
N LEU A 6 14.38 -42.65 18.36
CA LEU A 6 15.22 -41.46 18.58
C LEU A 6 15.31 -40.50 17.37
N TYR A 7 14.76 -40.88 16.21
CA TYR A 7 14.81 -40.09 14.97
C TYR A 7 13.45 -39.91 14.28
N SER A 8 12.33 -40.04 15.00
CA SER A 8 11.03 -39.70 14.40
C SER A 8 10.79 -38.19 14.51
N ILE A 9 11.05 -37.45 13.42
CA ILE A 9 10.54 -36.10 13.26
C ILE A 9 9.01 -36.25 13.11
N HIS A 10 8.29 -36.19 14.24
CA HIS A 10 6.84 -36.27 14.26
C HIS A 10 6.23 -34.98 13.70
N MET A 11 6.12 -34.90 12.37
CA MET A 11 5.24 -33.96 11.69
C MET A 11 3.79 -34.21 12.13
N THR A 12 3.05 -33.12 12.35
CA THR A 12 1.73 -33.20 12.96
C THR A 12 0.76 -33.89 12.02
N LYS A 13 0.00 -34.87 12.53
CA LYS A 13 -0.95 -35.63 11.70
C LYS A 13 -2.23 -34.84 11.36
N ASN A 14 -2.28 -33.55 11.71
CA ASN A 14 -3.45 -32.71 11.55
C ASN A 14 -3.31 -31.81 10.30
N PRO A 15 -4.12 -32.03 9.26
CA PRO A 15 -4.07 -31.22 8.03
C PRO A 15 -4.22 -29.71 8.26
N PHE A 16 -5.00 -29.31 9.27
CA PHE A 16 -5.21 -27.89 9.59
C PHE A 16 -3.96 -27.25 10.18
N LEU A 17 -3.25 -27.97 11.05
CA LEU A 17 -2.04 -27.46 11.68
C LEU A 17 -0.90 -27.34 10.65
N ASN A 18 -0.83 -28.27 9.69
CA ASN A 18 0.11 -28.20 8.58
C ASN A 18 -0.21 -27.00 7.65
N ALA A 19 -1.48 -26.73 7.37
CA ALA A 19 -1.90 -25.57 6.59
C ALA A 19 -1.57 -24.24 7.31
N ILE A 20 -1.85 -24.13 8.61
CA ILE A 20 -1.50 -22.93 9.41
C ILE A 20 0.01 -22.72 9.43
N SER A 21 0.78 -23.79 9.65
CA SER A 21 2.25 -23.73 9.66
C SER A 21 2.81 -23.24 8.32
N ALA A 22 2.24 -23.73 7.22
CA ALA A 22 2.58 -23.27 5.88
C ALA A 22 2.25 -21.78 5.66
N THR A 23 1.08 -21.32 6.10
CA THR A 23 0.69 -19.90 6.02
C THR A 23 1.65 -19.01 6.82
N VAL A 24 1.96 -19.37 8.06
CA VAL A 24 2.89 -18.61 8.91
C VAL A 24 4.28 -18.53 8.28
N TYR A 25 4.77 -19.64 7.74
CA TYR A 25 6.06 -19.67 7.05
C TYR A 25 6.09 -18.75 5.82
N ILE A 26 5.07 -18.80 4.97
CA ILE A 26 4.97 -17.94 3.77
C ILE A 26 4.92 -16.46 4.18
N SER A 27 4.15 -16.10 5.21
CA SER A 27 4.07 -14.71 5.68
C SER A 27 5.43 -14.18 6.17
N LEU A 28 6.20 -15.02 6.87
CA LEU A 28 7.54 -14.67 7.34
C LEU A 28 8.51 -14.47 6.17
N VAL A 29 8.51 -15.38 5.20
CA VAL A 29 9.33 -15.28 3.98
C VAL A 29 8.96 -14.03 3.17
N ALA A 30 7.67 -13.77 2.97
CA ALA A 30 7.19 -12.60 2.23
C ALA A 30 7.60 -11.28 2.90
N THR A 31 7.55 -11.22 4.23
CA THR A 31 7.99 -10.06 5.02
C THR A 31 9.49 -9.82 4.84
N LEU A 32 10.30 -10.87 4.90
CA LEU A 32 11.75 -10.77 4.66
C LEU A 32 12.06 -10.30 3.24
N MET A 33 11.33 -10.79 2.23
CA MET A 33 11.51 -10.38 0.84
C MET A 33 11.12 -8.92 0.59
N TYR A 34 10.10 -8.43 1.29
CA TYR A 34 9.61 -7.07 1.13
C TYR A 34 10.51 -6.04 1.83
N TYR A 35 10.87 -6.27 3.09
CA TYR A 35 11.64 -5.30 3.90
C TYR A 35 13.16 -5.53 3.87
N GLY A 36 13.62 -6.71 3.46
CA GLY A 36 15.04 -7.05 3.39
C GLY A 36 15.87 -6.15 2.48
N PRO A 37 15.44 -5.85 1.24
CA PRO A 37 16.20 -5.03 0.30
C PRO A 37 16.51 -3.62 0.83
N GLU A 38 15.61 -3.01 1.60
CA GLU A 38 15.83 -1.68 2.19
C GLU A 38 17.01 -1.65 3.19
N HIS A 39 17.40 -2.80 3.73
CA HIS A 39 18.43 -2.92 4.78
C HIS A 39 19.74 -3.56 4.30
N ILE A 40 19.84 -4.02 3.05
CA ILE A 40 20.95 -4.89 2.56
C ILE A 40 21.90 -4.20 1.55
N GLY A 41 21.81 -2.88 1.38
CA GLY A 41 22.74 -2.10 0.54
C GLY A 41 22.18 -1.76 -0.85
N PRO A 42 23.01 -1.21 -1.77
CA PRO A 42 22.52 -0.62 -3.01
C PRO A 42 21.79 -1.62 -3.92
N ALA A 43 20.69 -1.17 -4.52
CA ALA A 43 19.75 -1.96 -5.31
C ALA A 43 20.35 -2.65 -6.55
N ASP A 44 21.52 -2.19 -7.02
CA ASP A 44 22.19 -2.71 -8.22
C ASP A 44 23.06 -3.95 -7.96
N SER A 45 22.99 -4.53 -6.76
CA SER A 45 23.77 -5.70 -6.38
C SER A 45 23.13 -7.02 -6.85
N VAL A 46 23.93 -7.88 -7.48
CA VAL A 46 23.56 -9.26 -7.86
C VAL A 46 23.15 -10.12 -6.64
N ILE A 47 23.53 -9.68 -5.42
CA ILE A 47 23.18 -10.35 -4.16
C ILE A 47 21.66 -10.42 -3.96
N ILE A 48 20.91 -9.38 -4.34
CA ILE A 48 19.46 -9.32 -4.12
C ILE A 48 18.75 -10.42 -4.94
N PRO A 49 18.95 -10.54 -6.27
CA PRO A 49 18.39 -11.65 -7.04
C PRO A 49 18.80 -13.03 -6.54
N ILE A 50 20.07 -13.22 -6.15
CA ILE A 50 20.55 -14.51 -5.62
C ILE A 50 19.80 -14.86 -4.33
N ALA A 51 19.71 -13.93 -3.38
CA ALA A 51 19.02 -14.15 -2.11
C ALA A 51 17.54 -14.49 -2.32
N MET A 52 16.85 -13.77 -3.23
CA MET A 52 15.45 -14.04 -3.57
C MET A 52 15.27 -15.43 -4.19
N LEU A 53 16.12 -15.82 -5.13
CA LEU A 53 16.06 -17.15 -5.77
C LEU A 53 16.39 -18.28 -4.79
N SER A 54 17.41 -18.11 -3.95
CA SER A 54 17.75 -19.10 -2.92
C SER A 54 16.62 -19.28 -1.91
N LEU A 55 16.02 -18.18 -1.45
CA LEU A 55 14.89 -18.23 -0.52
C LEU A 55 13.65 -18.84 -1.16
N LEU A 56 13.40 -18.58 -2.45
CA LEU A 56 12.33 -19.22 -3.22
C LEU A 56 12.53 -20.74 -3.31
N VAL A 57 13.72 -21.20 -3.71
CA VAL A 57 14.02 -22.64 -3.81
C VAL A 57 13.91 -23.32 -2.46
N PHE A 58 14.42 -22.69 -1.39
CA PHE A 58 14.27 -23.18 -0.03
C PHE A 58 12.80 -23.28 0.39
N SER A 59 11.99 -22.27 0.08
CA SER A 59 10.55 -22.26 0.34
C SER A 59 9.81 -23.37 -0.40
N VAL A 60 10.11 -23.58 -1.68
CA VAL A 60 9.56 -24.70 -2.45
C VAL A 60 9.92 -26.05 -1.82
N ALA A 61 11.17 -26.21 -1.35
CA ALA A 61 11.60 -27.45 -0.68
C ALA A 61 10.87 -27.68 0.65
N VAL A 62 10.75 -26.64 1.49
CA VAL A 62 10.03 -26.71 2.77
C VAL A 62 8.55 -27.01 2.54
N MET A 63 7.91 -26.34 1.58
CA MET A 63 6.50 -26.55 1.25
C MET A 63 6.27 -27.95 0.65
N GLY A 64 7.18 -28.41 -0.22
CA GLY A 64 7.18 -29.78 -0.71
C GLY A 64 7.24 -30.78 0.44
N PHE A 65 8.14 -30.56 1.41
CA PHE A 65 8.21 -31.41 2.60
C PHE A 65 6.89 -31.39 3.39
N ILE A 66 6.32 -30.23 3.68
CA ILE A 66 5.07 -30.11 4.47
C ILE A 66 3.89 -30.80 3.76
N PHE A 67 3.76 -30.63 2.45
CA PHE A 67 2.63 -31.17 1.69
C PHE A 67 2.76 -32.65 1.40
N PHE A 68 3.98 -33.15 1.15
CA PHE A 68 4.18 -34.51 0.67
C PHE A 68 4.69 -35.48 1.72
N TYR A 69 5.38 -35.04 2.78
CA TYR A 69 6.02 -35.95 3.75
C TYR A 69 5.04 -36.98 4.32
N GLN A 70 3.94 -36.49 4.90
CA GLN A 70 2.98 -37.37 5.56
C GLN A 70 2.11 -38.19 4.58
N PRO A 71 1.58 -37.61 3.48
CA PRO A 71 0.91 -38.41 2.44
C PRO A 71 1.78 -39.52 1.86
N MET A 72 3.06 -39.25 1.62
CA MET A 72 3.99 -40.22 1.05
C MET A 72 4.24 -41.37 2.01
N GLN A 73 4.39 -41.11 3.31
CA GLN A 73 4.46 -42.17 4.33
C GLN A 73 3.23 -43.07 4.28
N ILE A 74 2.02 -42.51 4.37
CA ILE A 74 0.77 -43.28 4.36
C ILE A 74 0.62 -44.08 3.03
N TYR A 75 1.04 -43.48 1.92
CA TYR A 75 0.98 -44.12 0.60
C TYR A 75 1.93 -45.32 0.50
N PHE A 76 3.15 -45.18 1.03
CA PHE A 76 4.16 -46.26 1.03
C PHE A 76 3.90 -47.32 2.10
N ASP A 77 3.20 -46.98 3.19
CA ASP A 77 2.72 -47.93 4.21
C ASP A 77 1.56 -48.82 3.71
N GLY A 78 1.16 -48.69 2.44
CA GLY A 78 0.18 -49.54 1.78
C GLY A 78 -1.24 -48.94 1.71
N ASP A 79 -1.54 -47.89 2.49
CA ASP A 79 -2.82 -47.17 2.40
C ASP A 79 -2.78 -46.06 1.34
N LYS A 80 -2.70 -46.49 0.07
CA LYS A 80 -2.66 -45.58 -1.09
C LYS A 80 -3.82 -44.60 -1.11
N LYS A 81 -5.02 -45.06 -0.73
CA LYS A 81 -6.23 -44.22 -0.73
C LYS A 81 -6.18 -43.20 0.39
N GLY A 82 -5.72 -43.57 1.58
CA GLY A 82 -5.51 -42.68 2.71
C GLY A 82 -4.50 -41.58 2.40
N GLY A 83 -3.35 -41.92 1.81
CA GLY A 83 -2.31 -40.96 1.44
C GLY A 83 -2.82 -39.92 0.44
N VAL A 84 -3.46 -40.36 -0.66
CA VAL A 84 -4.05 -39.47 -1.67
C VAL A 84 -5.15 -38.59 -1.07
N LYS A 85 -6.02 -39.15 -0.22
CA LYS A 85 -7.07 -38.40 0.47
C LYS A 85 -6.50 -37.36 1.42
N PHE A 86 -5.42 -37.67 2.13
CA PHE A 86 -4.75 -36.74 3.03
C PHE A 86 -4.13 -35.57 2.25
N PHE A 87 -3.40 -35.86 1.18
CA PHE A 87 -2.82 -34.84 0.29
C PHE A 87 -3.90 -33.90 -0.26
N LEU A 88 -4.97 -34.45 -0.84
CA LEU A 88 -6.08 -33.66 -1.39
C LEU A 88 -6.73 -32.76 -0.33
N LYS A 89 -6.93 -33.25 0.90
CA LYS A 89 -7.48 -32.44 2.00
C LYS A 89 -6.56 -31.28 2.36
N THR A 90 -5.26 -31.53 2.49
CA THR A 90 -4.27 -30.47 2.78
C THR A 90 -4.26 -29.42 1.66
N LEU A 91 -4.22 -29.86 0.40
CA LEU A 91 -4.21 -28.99 -0.77
C LEU A 91 -5.47 -28.12 -0.86
N LEU A 92 -6.65 -28.71 -0.71
CA LEU A 92 -7.92 -27.99 -0.77
C LEU A 92 -8.09 -27.01 0.40
N THR A 93 -7.66 -27.40 1.61
CA THR A 93 -7.71 -26.53 2.79
C THR A 93 -6.80 -25.32 2.59
N PHE A 94 -5.57 -25.53 2.12
CA PHE A 94 -4.65 -24.44 1.80
C PHE A 94 -5.18 -23.52 0.70
N GLY A 95 -5.76 -24.09 -0.36
CA GLY A 95 -6.40 -23.34 -1.44
C GLY A 95 -7.57 -22.47 -0.94
N ALA A 96 -8.42 -23.01 -0.06
CA ALA A 96 -9.53 -22.27 0.53
C ALA A 96 -9.07 -21.11 1.42
N VAL A 97 -8.08 -21.34 2.30
CA VAL A 97 -7.49 -20.28 3.13
C VAL A 97 -6.89 -19.18 2.26
N THR A 98 -6.16 -19.57 1.21
CA THR A 98 -5.56 -18.64 0.25
C THR A 98 -6.63 -17.81 -0.45
N PHE A 99 -7.70 -18.44 -0.93
CA PHE A 99 -8.83 -17.73 -1.54
C PHE A 99 -9.48 -16.73 -0.59
N LEU A 100 -9.71 -17.10 0.68
CA LEU A 100 -10.26 -16.20 1.69
C LEU A 100 -9.34 -15.00 1.95
N ILE A 101 -8.03 -15.19 2.00
CA ILE A 101 -7.05 -14.11 2.12
C ILE A 101 -7.14 -13.18 0.91
N PHE A 102 -7.22 -13.70 -0.31
CA PHE A 102 -7.37 -12.88 -1.51
C PHE A 102 -8.70 -12.12 -1.56
N VAL A 103 -9.81 -12.75 -1.13
CA VAL A 103 -11.11 -12.08 -1.02
C VAL A 103 -11.05 -10.97 0.03
N PHE A 104 -10.48 -11.23 1.20
CA PHE A 104 -10.27 -10.24 2.24
C PHE A 104 -9.40 -9.07 1.74
N MET A 105 -8.27 -9.38 1.09
CA MET A 105 -7.40 -8.38 0.48
C MET A 105 -8.11 -7.56 -0.60
N TRP A 106 -8.92 -8.20 -1.45
CA TRP A 106 -9.72 -7.52 -2.47
C TRP A 106 -10.77 -6.60 -1.85
N ILE A 107 -11.42 -7.01 -0.76
CA ILE A 107 -12.35 -6.17 0.01
C ILE A 107 -11.60 -4.99 0.64
N CYS A 108 -10.48 -5.22 1.31
CA CYS A 108 -9.65 -4.15 1.89
C CYS A 108 -9.17 -3.15 0.82
N PHE A 109 -8.71 -3.64 -0.33
CA PHE A 109 -8.30 -2.80 -1.46
C PHE A 109 -9.47 -1.97 -2.03
N ARG A 110 -10.68 -2.54 -2.08
CA ARG A 110 -11.88 -1.82 -2.54
C ARG A 110 -12.33 -0.74 -1.57
N ILE A 111 -12.08 -0.91 -0.28
CA ILE A 111 -12.49 0.02 0.76
C ILE A 111 -11.61 1.29 0.77
N GLY A 112 -10.40 1.26 0.16
CA GLY A 112 -9.55 2.44 0.00
C GLY A 112 -9.14 3.10 1.33
N LEU A 113 -9.31 2.38 2.44
CA LEU A 113 -8.92 2.82 3.77
C LEU A 113 -7.46 2.46 3.98
N SER A 114 -6.70 3.49 4.32
CA SER A 114 -5.29 3.35 4.65
C SER A 114 -5.04 3.62 6.14
N ASN A 115 -4.08 2.91 6.74
CA ASN A 115 -3.64 3.15 8.12
C ASN A 115 -2.99 4.54 8.32
N SER A 116 -2.66 5.24 7.23
CA SER A 116 -2.08 6.59 7.23
C SER A 116 -2.61 7.41 6.06
N TYR A 117 -2.88 8.70 6.27
CA TYR A 117 -3.26 9.61 5.19
C TYR A 117 -2.17 9.74 4.11
N LYS A 118 -0.91 9.45 4.45
CA LYS A 118 0.21 9.38 3.49
C LYS A 118 0.22 8.11 2.64
N ASN A 119 -0.62 7.14 2.97
CA ASN A 119 -0.76 5.87 2.24
C ASN A 119 -2.16 5.74 1.59
N ALA A 120 -2.93 6.84 1.55
CA ALA A 120 -4.28 6.84 1.02
C ALA A 120 -4.31 7.09 -0.50
N THR A 121 -5.44 6.79 -1.12
CA THR A 121 -5.70 7.10 -2.54
C THR A 121 -6.45 8.42 -2.68
N TYR A 122 -5.97 9.31 -3.54
CA TYR A 122 -6.58 10.59 -3.88
C TYR A 122 -6.98 10.62 -5.36
N LYS A 123 -7.92 11.49 -5.75
CA LYS A 123 -8.28 11.69 -7.16
C LYS A 123 -7.70 13.00 -7.67
N ILE A 124 -6.68 12.93 -8.51
CA ILE A 124 -6.06 14.10 -9.16
C ILE A 124 -6.49 14.07 -10.63
N ASP A 125 -7.16 15.13 -11.10
CA ASP A 125 -7.70 15.24 -12.47
C ASP A 125 -8.55 14.03 -12.91
N GLY A 126 -9.32 13.49 -11.97
CA GLY A 126 -10.16 12.29 -12.19
C GLY A 126 -9.41 10.96 -12.14
N VAL A 127 -8.07 10.97 -12.12
CA VAL A 127 -7.23 9.78 -12.02
C VAL A 127 -6.96 9.44 -10.55
N LYS A 128 -7.08 8.15 -10.21
CA LYS A 128 -6.73 7.66 -8.87
C LYS A 128 -5.21 7.58 -8.71
N VAL A 129 -4.70 8.25 -7.69
CA VAL A 129 -3.29 8.27 -7.29
C VAL A 129 -3.19 7.70 -5.89
N GLU A 130 -2.59 6.50 -5.79
CA GLU A 130 -2.34 5.82 -4.52
C GLU A 130 -0.96 6.20 -4.03
N LEU A 131 -0.88 6.81 -2.85
CA LEU A 131 0.39 7.11 -2.22
C LEU A 131 0.88 5.91 -1.42
N VAL A 132 2.19 5.71 -1.42
CA VAL A 132 2.90 4.79 -0.54
C VAL A 132 3.98 5.60 0.18
N ASN A 133 3.85 5.73 1.50
CA ASN A 133 4.69 6.57 2.35
C ASN A 133 4.80 8.02 1.86
N GLY A 134 3.70 8.56 1.33
CA GLY A 134 3.60 9.92 0.83
C GLY A 134 4.12 10.12 -0.60
N VAL A 135 4.43 9.06 -1.34
CA VAL A 135 4.95 9.15 -2.72
C VAL A 135 4.17 8.22 -3.64
N SER A 136 3.90 8.67 -4.86
CA SER A 136 3.43 7.85 -5.98
C SER A 136 4.27 8.18 -7.21
N GLU A 137 4.80 7.18 -7.88
CA GLU A 137 5.45 7.31 -9.18
C GLU A 137 4.68 6.47 -10.21
N LYS A 138 4.25 7.09 -11.31
CA LYS A 138 3.60 6.40 -12.42
C LYS A 138 4.23 6.81 -13.73
N GLU A 139 4.50 5.85 -14.61
CA GLU A 139 4.96 6.15 -15.97
C GLU A 139 3.86 6.88 -16.74
N VAL A 140 4.24 7.88 -17.56
CA VAL A 140 3.28 8.62 -18.41
C VAL A 140 2.63 7.69 -19.42
N THR A 141 3.43 6.79 -19.99
CA THR A 141 3.02 5.74 -20.93
C THR A 141 3.78 4.48 -20.55
N PRO A 142 3.19 3.27 -20.64
CA PRO A 142 3.90 2.03 -20.31
C PRO A 142 5.24 1.91 -21.06
N GLY A 143 6.33 1.71 -20.33
CA GLY A 143 7.69 1.62 -20.86
C GLY A 143 8.39 2.95 -21.09
N SER A 144 7.80 4.07 -20.67
CA SER A 144 8.42 5.41 -20.77
C SER A 144 9.38 5.67 -19.61
N ALA A 145 10.50 6.34 -19.90
CA ALA A 145 11.38 6.88 -18.87
C ALA A 145 10.76 8.10 -18.14
N ALA A 146 9.76 8.75 -18.75
CA ALA A 146 9.05 9.86 -18.14
C ALA A 146 8.06 9.36 -17.08
N LYS A 147 8.19 9.88 -15.86
CA LYS A 147 7.34 9.55 -14.71
C LYS A 147 6.60 10.78 -14.22
N ILE A 148 5.32 10.60 -13.90
CA ILE A 148 4.54 11.51 -13.08
C ILE A 148 4.79 11.12 -11.63
N THR A 149 5.37 12.05 -10.86
CA THR A 149 5.66 11.85 -9.44
C THR A 149 4.72 12.72 -8.63
N THR A 150 3.86 12.10 -7.82
CA THR A 150 3.02 12.81 -6.85
C THR A 150 3.58 12.61 -5.46
N LYS A 151 3.77 13.68 -4.70
CA LYS A 151 4.43 13.64 -3.40
C LYS A 151 3.68 14.46 -2.35
N TYR A 152 3.68 13.95 -1.12
CA TYR A 152 3.28 14.66 0.07
C TYR A 152 4.17 15.87 0.29
N PHE A 153 3.58 17.07 0.27
CA PHE A 153 4.30 18.31 0.51
C PHE A 153 4.26 18.71 1.99
N GLY A 154 3.09 18.61 2.62
CA GLY A 154 2.86 19.10 3.99
C GLY A 154 1.85 20.24 4.04
N ASN A 155 2.11 21.24 4.87
CA ASN A 155 1.19 22.35 5.16
C ASN A 155 -0.18 21.85 5.68
N GLU A 156 -0.08 20.97 6.69
CA GLU A 156 -1.20 20.20 7.20
C GLU A 156 -2.01 20.95 8.25
N ALA A 157 -3.33 20.87 8.14
CA ALA A 157 -4.30 21.38 9.10
C ALA A 157 -5.27 20.26 9.47
N LYS A 158 -5.70 20.23 10.74
CA LYS A 158 -6.61 19.22 11.27
C LYS A 158 -7.87 19.85 11.82
N GLY A 159 -8.99 19.17 11.63
CA GLY A 159 -10.31 19.59 12.09
C GLY A 159 -11.37 18.62 11.59
N ASP A 160 -12.55 18.66 12.19
CA ASP A 160 -13.70 17.87 11.75
C ASP A 160 -14.37 18.54 10.55
N LEU A 161 -14.09 18.04 9.34
CA LEU A 161 -14.50 18.68 8.08
C LEU A 161 -15.81 18.11 7.53
N ASN A 162 -16.23 16.93 7.99
CA ASN A 162 -17.46 16.27 7.58
C ASN A 162 -18.53 16.19 8.69
N GLY A 163 -18.22 16.64 9.91
CA GLY A 163 -19.13 16.68 11.05
C GLY A 163 -19.34 15.31 11.72
N ASP A 164 -18.44 14.35 11.53
CA ASP A 164 -18.57 12.99 12.09
C ASP A 164 -17.96 12.85 13.50
N GLY A 165 -17.41 13.94 14.04
CA GLY A 165 -16.79 14.00 15.36
C GLY A 165 -15.36 13.48 15.39
N THR A 166 -14.75 13.18 14.24
CA THR A 166 -13.33 12.81 14.14
C THR A 166 -12.52 13.85 13.38
N GLU A 167 -11.28 14.08 13.80
CA GLU A 167 -10.41 15.02 13.08
C GLU A 167 -9.92 14.43 11.76
N ASP A 168 -10.25 15.14 10.68
CA ASP A 168 -9.73 14.96 9.34
C ASP A 168 -8.41 15.71 9.17
N THR A 169 -7.72 15.50 8.05
CA THR A 169 -6.46 16.20 7.75
C THR A 169 -6.48 16.77 6.34
N ALA A 170 -6.42 18.10 6.23
CA ALA A 170 -6.18 18.82 4.97
C ALA A 170 -4.68 19.05 4.80
N PHE A 171 -4.14 18.84 3.60
CA PHE A 171 -2.72 19.06 3.31
C PHE A 171 -2.47 19.22 1.82
N LEU A 172 -1.21 19.52 1.45
CA LEU A 172 -0.82 19.74 0.08
C LEU A 172 -0.07 18.55 -0.53
N LEU A 173 -0.34 18.31 -1.81
CA LEU A 173 0.42 17.43 -2.69
C LEU A 173 1.14 18.26 -3.75
N THR A 174 2.33 17.80 -4.14
CA THR A 174 3.01 18.26 -5.36
C THR A 174 2.95 17.19 -6.43
N GLN A 175 2.88 17.59 -7.69
CA GLN A 175 3.02 16.70 -8.83
C GLN A 175 4.05 17.24 -9.82
N ASP A 176 5.06 16.42 -10.11
CA ASP A 176 6.09 16.64 -11.12
C ASP A 176 5.85 15.72 -12.32
N GLY A 177 6.31 16.12 -13.51
CA GLY A 177 6.21 15.33 -14.73
C GLY A 177 4.88 15.48 -15.50
N SER A 178 3.90 16.20 -14.93
CA SER A 178 2.71 16.66 -15.66
C SER A 178 3.02 17.97 -16.42
N GLY A 179 3.98 17.92 -17.36
CA GLY A 179 4.53 19.09 -18.04
C GLY A 179 5.94 19.46 -17.56
N SER A 180 6.29 20.76 -17.57
CA SER A 180 7.63 21.26 -17.18
C SER A 180 7.69 21.90 -15.78
N GLY A 181 6.55 21.99 -15.09
CA GLY A 181 6.41 22.61 -13.77
C GLY A 181 6.16 21.62 -12.64
N THR A 182 6.09 22.16 -11.42
CA THR A 182 5.66 21.45 -10.21
C THR A 182 4.31 22.02 -9.81
N PHE A 183 3.27 21.21 -9.88
CA PHE A 183 1.89 21.62 -9.60
C PHE A 183 1.54 21.32 -8.15
N TYR A 184 0.88 22.26 -7.49
CA TYR A 184 0.43 22.12 -6.10
C TYR A 184 -1.07 21.87 -6.05
N TYR A 185 -1.48 20.91 -5.24
CA TYR A 185 -2.88 20.57 -5.03
C TYR A 185 -3.20 20.53 -3.54
N VAL A 186 -4.41 20.94 -3.17
CA VAL A 186 -4.97 20.67 -1.84
C VAL A 186 -5.82 19.40 -1.88
N VAL A 187 -5.68 18.57 -0.85
CA VAL A 187 -6.47 17.35 -0.62
C VAL A 187 -6.88 17.27 0.84
N VAL A 188 -7.93 16.48 1.10
CA VAL A 188 -8.32 16.10 2.46
C VAL A 188 -8.28 14.58 2.58
N ALA A 189 -7.75 14.12 3.71
CA ALA A 189 -7.88 12.76 4.17
C ALA A 189 -8.97 12.71 5.24
N LEU A 190 -10.13 12.17 4.85
CA LEU A 190 -11.25 11.95 5.75
C LEU A 190 -10.94 10.76 6.65
N LYS A 191 -11.02 10.94 7.96
CA LYS A 191 -10.76 9.89 8.94
C LYS A 191 -12.01 9.03 9.09
N MET A 192 -11.81 7.72 9.04
CA MET A 192 -12.87 6.72 9.18
C MET A 192 -12.46 5.73 10.27
N LYS A 193 -13.42 4.97 10.80
CA LYS A 193 -13.20 3.97 11.88
C LYS A 193 -12.07 2.95 11.60
N GLY A 194 -11.64 2.77 10.34
CA GLY A 194 -10.60 1.83 9.95
C GLY A 194 -9.45 2.43 9.14
N GLY A 195 -9.32 3.76 9.04
CA GLY A 195 -8.23 4.39 8.28
C GLY A 195 -8.62 5.74 7.67
N TYR A 196 -7.92 6.14 6.62
CA TYR A 196 -8.15 7.39 5.89
C TYR A 196 -8.70 7.14 4.50
N ARG A 197 -9.67 7.94 4.09
CA ARG A 197 -10.22 8.03 2.72
C ARG A 197 -9.81 9.37 2.11
N GLY A 198 -9.10 9.35 1.00
CA GLY A 198 -8.71 10.58 0.30
C GLY A 198 -9.83 11.15 -0.58
N THR A 199 -9.90 12.48 -0.66
CA THR A 199 -10.84 13.20 -1.53
C THR A 199 -10.30 13.37 -2.97
N ASN A 200 -11.04 14.10 -3.81
CA ASN A 200 -10.46 14.75 -4.98
C ASN A 200 -9.46 15.82 -4.56
N ALA A 201 -8.50 16.09 -5.45
CA ALA A 201 -7.54 17.15 -5.36
C ALA A 201 -8.04 18.40 -6.09
N ILE A 202 -7.76 19.56 -5.54
CA ILE A 202 -8.02 20.86 -6.18
C ILE A 202 -6.68 21.51 -6.49
N LEU A 203 -6.46 21.86 -7.76
CA LEU A 203 -5.26 22.57 -8.20
C LEU A 203 -5.20 23.96 -7.55
N LEU A 204 -4.07 24.26 -6.93
CA LEU A 204 -3.73 25.59 -6.42
C LEU A 204 -2.96 26.39 -7.47
N GLY A 205 -1.95 25.78 -8.13
CA GLY A 205 -1.21 26.41 -9.22
C GLY A 205 0.13 25.75 -9.54
N ASP A 206 0.87 26.32 -10.51
CA ASP A 206 2.23 25.92 -10.90
C ASP A 206 3.28 26.75 -10.14
N ARG A 207 4.19 26.07 -9.43
CA ARG A 207 5.32 26.66 -8.70
C ARG A 207 4.92 27.88 -7.86
N ILE A 208 3.85 27.71 -7.08
CA ILE A 208 3.38 28.67 -6.09
C ILE A 208 4.31 28.67 -4.86
N ALA A 209 4.13 29.64 -3.96
CA ALA A 209 4.74 29.62 -2.63
C ALA A 209 3.66 29.37 -1.56
N PRO A 210 3.49 28.12 -1.07
CA PRO A 210 2.53 27.82 -0.01
C PRO A 210 2.79 28.62 1.26
N GLN A 211 1.73 29.05 1.94
CA GLN A 211 1.77 29.71 3.25
C GLN A 211 1.03 28.84 4.27
N THR A 212 -0.05 29.33 4.90
CA THR A 212 -0.81 28.57 5.88
C THR A 212 -1.96 27.78 5.25
N THR A 213 -2.28 26.63 5.81
CA THR A 213 -3.60 26.00 5.68
C THR A 213 -4.29 26.12 7.03
N GLU A 214 -5.51 26.61 7.03
CA GLU A 214 -6.31 26.83 8.24
C GLU A 214 -7.66 26.14 8.10
N ILE A 215 -8.22 25.68 9.22
CA ILE A 215 -9.56 25.09 9.27
C ILE A 215 -10.38 25.90 10.26
N ASN A 216 -11.46 26.51 9.76
CA ASN A 216 -12.38 27.36 10.51
C ASN A 216 -13.76 26.68 10.52
N GLY A 217 -14.01 25.85 11.53
CA GLY A 217 -15.18 24.96 11.53
C GLY A 217 -15.02 23.90 10.45
N VAL A 218 -15.87 23.93 9.43
CA VAL A 218 -15.85 23.00 8.27
C VAL A 218 -15.20 23.60 7.02
N GLU A 219 -14.82 24.89 7.07
CA GLU A 219 -14.19 25.59 5.95
C GLU A 219 -12.66 25.48 6.05
N ILE A 220 -12.03 25.15 4.93
CA ILE A 220 -10.59 25.08 4.76
C ILE A 220 -10.15 26.32 4.00
N VAL A 221 -9.17 27.04 4.52
CA VAL A 221 -8.57 28.20 3.87
C VAL A 221 -7.11 27.89 3.57
N VAL A 222 -6.77 27.83 2.29
CA VAL A 222 -5.39 27.63 1.84
C VAL A 222 -4.82 28.95 1.36
N ASN A 223 -3.83 29.46 2.07
CA ASN A 223 -3.10 30.68 1.73
C ASN A 223 -1.81 30.34 1.00
N TYR A 224 -1.53 31.04 -0.08
CA TYR A 224 -0.33 30.87 -0.88
C TYR A 224 -0.03 32.13 -1.71
N ALA A 225 1.18 32.26 -2.22
CA ALA A 225 1.52 33.33 -3.16
C ALA A 225 1.67 32.80 -4.59
N GLU A 226 1.13 33.55 -5.53
CA GLU A 226 1.28 33.40 -6.98
C GLU A 226 2.17 34.53 -7.55
N ARG A 227 2.52 34.40 -8.83
CA ARG A 227 3.23 35.45 -9.57
C ARG A 227 2.25 36.50 -10.09
N SER A 228 2.71 37.72 -10.26
CA SER A 228 1.91 38.75 -10.94
C SER A 228 1.71 38.39 -12.41
N VAL A 229 0.61 38.85 -13.00
CA VAL A 229 0.32 38.62 -14.42
C VAL A 229 1.46 39.16 -15.27
N GLY A 230 2.04 38.28 -16.11
CA GLY A 230 3.14 38.63 -17.03
C GLY A 230 4.55 38.46 -16.45
N GLU A 231 4.71 38.11 -15.17
CA GLU A 231 6.02 37.79 -14.62
C GLU A 231 6.56 36.45 -15.16
N PRO A 232 7.88 36.35 -15.41
CA PRO A 232 8.49 35.10 -15.86
C PRO A 232 8.42 34.04 -14.76
N MET A 233 8.45 32.77 -15.15
CA MET A 233 8.43 31.64 -14.19
C MET A 233 9.67 31.57 -13.28
N THR A 234 10.74 32.29 -13.61
CA THR A 234 11.92 32.49 -12.77
C THR A 234 11.71 33.51 -11.66
N ALA A 235 10.70 34.38 -11.76
CA ALA A 235 10.35 35.31 -10.70
C ALA A 235 9.80 34.57 -9.48
N ARG A 236 10.01 35.14 -8.29
CA ARG A 236 9.49 34.59 -7.04
C ARG A 236 8.01 34.98 -6.90
N PRO A 237 7.10 34.03 -6.59
CA PRO A 237 5.72 34.35 -6.28
C PRO A 237 5.61 35.37 -5.13
N SER A 238 4.74 36.37 -5.28
CA SER A 238 4.62 37.52 -4.37
C SER A 238 3.19 38.02 -4.17
N VAL A 239 2.24 37.65 -5.03
CA VAL A 239 0.83 38.04 -4.93
C VAL A 239 0.10 37.03 -4.04
N GLY A 240 -0.36 37.46 -2.86
CA GLY A 240 -1.10 36.61 -1.94
C GLY A 240 -2.49 36.22 -2.49
N VAL A 241 -2.81 34.93 -2.39
CA VAL A 241 -4.07 34.31 -2.80
C VAL A 241 -4.56 33.41 -1.67
N SER A 242 -5.88 33.40 -1.45
CA SER A 242 -6.55 32.49 -0.52
C SER A 242 -7.60 31.71 -1.30
N LYS A 243 -7.59 30.38 -1.16
CA LYS A 243 -8.63 29.50 -1.71
C LYS A 243 -9.45 28.91 -0.58
N TYR A 244 -10.77 29.01 -0.69
CA TYR A 244 -11.70 28.56 0.33
C TYR A 244 -12.39 27.29 -0.15
N LEU A 245 -12.39 26.26 0.69
CA LEU A 245 -12.91 24.94 0.34
C LEU A 245 -13.75 24.35 1.46
N ILE A 246 -14.74 23.54 1.08
CA ILE A 246 -15.55 22.74 2.00
C ILE A 246 -15.62 21.29 1.51
N ILE A 247 -15.98 20.38 2.42
CA ILE A 247 -16.33 19.00 2.07
C ILE A 247 -17.84 18.90 1.84
N SER A 248 -18.22 18.31 0.71
CA SER A 248 -19.61 17.93 0.41
C SER A 248 -19.61 16.60 -0.33
N GLU A 249 -20.39 15.64 0.18
CA GLU A 249 -20.46 14.28 -0.38
C GLU A 249 -19.07 13.62 -0.55
N ASP A 250 -18.20 13.72 0.46
CA ASP A 250 -16.81 13.23 0.45
C ASP A 250 -15.92 13.87 -0.64
N ARG A 251 -16.29 15.05 -1.16
CA ARG A 251 -15.54 15.79 -2.18
C ARG A 251 -15.18 17.19 -1.70
N LEU A 252 -13.98 17.65 -2.07
CA LEU A 252 -13.56 19.04 -1.93
C LEU A 252 -14.23 19.89 -3.01
N ILE A 253 -14.90 20.95 -2.56
CA ILE A 253 -15.53 21.96 -3.41
C ILE A 253 -14.93 23.32 -3.07
N VAL A 254 -14.57 24.09 -4.10
CA VAL A 254 -14.12 25.48 -3.94
C VAL A 254 -15.33 26.39 -3.76
N THR A 255 -15.33 27.20 -2.70
CA THR A 255 -16.41 28.15 -2.39
C THR A 255 -16.04 29.58 -2.75
N LYS A 256 -14.74 29.92 -2.76
CA LYS A 256 -14.23 31.24 -3.11
C LYS A 256 -12.78 31.18 -3.60
#